data_AF-A0A6L4Z847-F1
#
_entry.id   AF-A0A6L4Z847-F1
#
_cell.length_a   1.000
_cell.length_b   1.000
_cell.length_c   1.000
_cell.angle_alpha   90.00
_cell.angle_beta   90.00
_cell.angle_gamma   90.00
#
_symmetry.space_group_name_H-M   'P 1'
#
loop_
_entity.id
_entity.type
_entity.pdbx_description
1 polymer ?
#
loop_
_entity_poly.entity_id
_entity_poly.type
_entity_poly.pdbx_seq_one_letter_code
_entity_poly.pdbx_strand_id
1 'polypeptide(L)'
;MEILLVLLAAVVLVAIAIAGLAITILLKKGGKFPNTHVSGNKYLKQNGIYCSQTQDRLARSSAYKKVDYGNLKIVSDIKTVE
;
A
#
# COMPACT_ATOMS: atom_id res chain seq x y z
N MET A 1 13.61 -15.02 43.41
CA MET A 1 12.19 -15.40 43.28
C MET A 1 11.47 -14.49 42.30
N GLU A 2 11.71 -13.18 42.38
CA GLU A 2 11.15 -12.15 41.48
C GLU A 2 11.41 -12.39 39.97
N ILE A 3 12.63 -12.71 39.56
CA ILE A 3 12.96 -12.88 38.13
C ILE A 3 12.19 -14.05 37.50
N LEU A 4 12.03 -15.15 38.24
CA LEU A 4 11.30 -16.33 37.76
C LEU A 4 9.80 -16.02 37.64
N LEU A 5 9.24 -15.28 38.59
CA LEU A 5 7.85 -14.80 38.54
C LEU A 5 7.61 -13.90 37.31
N VAL A 6 8.51 -12.94 37.07
CA VAL A 6 8.44 -12.03 35.92
C VAL A 6 8.54 -12.79 34.60
N LEU A 7 9.46 -13.75 34.50
CA LEU A 7 9.58 -14.60 33.30
C LEU A 7 8.32 -15.43 33.06
N LEU A 8 7.77 -16.05 34.10
CA LEU A 8 6.56 -16.85 33.99
C LEU A 8 5.36 -15.98 33.57
N ALA A 9 5.21 -14.81 34.17
CA ALA A 9 4.18 -13.84 33.79
C ALA A 9 4.31 -13.41 32.31
N ALA A 10 5.53 -13.12 31.85
CA ALA A 10 5.79 -12.74 30.46
C ALA A 10 5.42 -13.87 29.48
N VAL A 11 5.81 -15.12 29.77
CA VAL A 11 5.49 -16.28 28.94
C VAL A 11 3.98 -16.49 28.85
N VAL A 12 3.26 -16.40 29.97
CA VAL A 12 1.80 -16.54 30.00
C VAL A 12 1.12 -15.48 29.15
N LEU A 13 1.54 -14.22 29.23
CA LEU A 13 0.97 -13.14 28.42
C LEU A 13 1.19 -13.36 26.92
N VAL A 14 2.40 -13.76 26.52
CA VAL A 14 2.70 -14.07 25.11
C VAL A 14 1.88 -15.28 24.63
N ALA A 15 1.74 -16.31 25.45
CA ALA A 15 0.94 -17.48 25.12
C ALA A 15 -0.54 -17.12 24.87
N ILE A 16 -1.12 -16.25 25.69
CA ILE A 16 -2.50 -15.76 25.52
C ILE A 16 -2.64 -14.98 24.20
N ALA A 17 -1.68 -14.12 23.85
CA ALA A 17 -1.70 -13.38 22.59
C ALA A 17 -1.65 -14.30 21.36
N ILE A 18 -0.77 -15.30 21.39
CA ILE A 18 -0.64 -16.30 20.32
C ILE A 18 -1.91 -17.15 20.21
N ALA A 19 -2.49 -17.57 21.34
CA ALA A 19 -3.74 -18.32 21.35
C ALA A 19 -4.90 -17.53 20.72
N GLY A 20 -5.02 -16.24 21.04
CA GLY A 20 -6.02 -15.36 20.44
C GLY A 20 -5.88 -15.27 18.91
N LEU A 21 -4.65 -15.11 18.42
CA LEU A 21 -4.37 -15.12 16.98
C LEU A 21 -4.72 -16.47 16.35
N ALA A 22 -4.33 -17.57 16.98
CA ALA A 22 -4.58 -18.94 16.49
C ALA A 22 -6.07 -19.26 16.36
N ILE A 23 -6.91 -18.83 17.30
CA ILE A 23 -8.38 -19.02 17.23
C ILE A 23 -8.96 -18.41 15.96
N THR A 24 -8.52 -17.19 15.60
CA THR A 24 -9.04 -16.50 14.41
C THR A 24 -8.63 -17.14 13.08
N ILE A 25 -7.53 -17.89 13.08
CA ILE A 25 -6.97 -18.52 11.88
C ILE A 25 -7.44 -19.97 11.75
N LEU A 26 -7.43 -20.73 12.85
CA LEU A 26 -7.69 -22.17 12.85
C LEU A 26 -9.17 -22.51 13.05
N LEU A 27 -9.89 -21.78 13.92
CA LEU A 27 -11.26 -22.15 14.31
C LEU A 27 -12.33 -21.36 13.54
N LYS A 28 -12.02 -20.13 13.10
CA LYS A 28 -12.97 -19.33 12.33
C LYS A 28 -13.03 -19.83 10.89
N LYS A 29 -14.24 -20.15 10.39
CA LYS A 29 -14.45 -20.49 8.97
C LYS A 29 -14.03 -19.31 8.08
N GLY A 30 -13.05 -19.54 7.19
CA GLY A 30 -12.45 -18.49 6.38
C GLY A 30 -11.42 -17.63 7.12
N GLY A 31 -10.89 -18.11 8.25
CA GLY A 31 -9.78 -17.51 8.96
C GLY A 31 -8.57 -17.31 8.05
N LYS A 32 -8.08 -16.07 7.99
CA LYS A 32 -6.92 -15.67 7.21
C LYS A 32 -6.12 -14.68 8.04
N PHE A 33 -4.81 -14.66 7.83
CA PHE A 33 -4.01 -13.57 8.36
C PHE A 33 -4.54 -12.23 7.84
N PRO A 34 -4.57 -11.18 8.69
CA PRO A 34 -4.98 -9.86 8.26
C PRO A 34 -4.07 -9.40 7.11
N ASN A 35 -4.68 -8.87 6.04
CA ASN A 35 -3.92 -8.30 4.94
C ASN A 35 -3.28 -6.99 5.37
N THR A 36 -1.97 -6.99 5.61
CA THR A 36 -1.18 -5.79 5.92
C THR A 36 -0.71 -5.05 4.66
N HIS A 37 -0.97 -5.60 3.47
CA HIS A 37 -0.66 -4.94 2.20
C HIS A 37 -1.63 -3.80 1.91
N VAL A 38 -1.09 -2.59 1.74
CA VAL A 38 -1.84 -1.38 1.33
C VAL A 38 -2.67 -1.63 0.07
N SER A 39 -2.09 -2.31 -0.94
CA SER A 39 -2.76 -2.58 -2.21
C SER A 39 -3.95 -3.54 -2.11
N GLY A 40 -4.01 -4.39 -1.08
CA GLY A 40 -5.09 -5.36 -0.87
C GLY A 40 -6.26 -4.80 -0.06
N ASN A 41 -6.10 -3.61 0.52
CA ASN A 41 -7.10 -3.02 1.39
C ASN A 41 -8.16 -2.24 0.58
N LYS A 42 -9.39 -2.77 0.56
CA LYS A 42 -10.53 -2.14 -0.13
C LYS A 42 -10.84 -0.74 0.41
N TYR A 43 -10.70 -0.53 1.71
CA TYR A 43 -10.99 0.77 2.34
C TYR A 43 -9.95 1.83 1.94
N LEU A 44 -8.67 1.47 1.92
CA LEU A 44 -7.61 2.39 1.44
C LEU A 44 -7.78 2.71 -0.04
N LYS A 45 -8.15 1.71 -0.86
CA LYS A 45 -8.45 1.90 -2.28
C LYS A 45 -9.62 2.87 -2.51
N GLN A 46 -10.68 2.79 -1.72
CA GLN A 46 -11.82 3.72 -1.79
C GLN A 46 -11.43 5.16 -1.43
N ASN A 47 -10.48 5.32 -0.51
CA ASN A 47 -9.91 6.62 -0.14
C ASN A 47 -8.82 7.12 -1.11
N GLY A 48 -8.58 6.42 -2.24
CA GLY A 48 -7.55 6.80 -3.22
C GLY A 48 -6.11 6.57 -2.76
N ILE A 49 -5.89 5.82 -1.69
CA ILE A 49 -4.56 5.49 -1.17
C ILE A 49 -4.09 4.18 -1.83
N TYR A 50 -3.01 4.25 -2.60
CA TYR A 50 -2.43 3.11 -3.31
C TYR A 50 -0.99 2.83 -2.85
N CYS A 51 -0.41 1.71 -3.30
CA CYS A 51 1.03 1.47 -3.12
C CYS A 51 1.85 2.53 -3.86
N SER A 52 3.09 2.76 -3.40
CA SER A 52 4.00 3.75 -3.98
C SER A 52 4.16 3.63 -5.49
N GLN A 53 4.28 2.40 -6.02
CA GLN A 53 4.39 2.15 -7.46
C GLN A 53 3.14 2.58 -8.25
N THR A 54 1.95 2.32 -7.70
CA THR A 54 0.69 2.71 -8.36
C THR A 54 0.50 4.22 -8.30
N GLN A 55 0.84 4.85 -7.17
CA GLN A 55 0.83 6.31 -7.05
C GLN A 55 1.81 6.97 -8.04
N ASP A 56 3.04 6.45 -8.14
CA ASP A 56 4.03 6.92 -9.12
C ASP A 56 3.53 6.76 -10.56
N ARG A 57 2.93 5.61 -10.91
CA ARG A 57 2.34 5.40 -12.24
C ARG A 57 1.20 6.37 -12.56
N LEU A 58 0.33 6.65 -11.58
CA LEU A 58 -0.76 7.62 -11.73
C LEU A 58 -0.21 9.06 -11.90
N ALA A 59 0.79 9.44 -11.11
CA ALA A 59 1.47 10.73 -11.22
C ALA A 59 2.15 10.90 -12.60
N ARG A 60 2.84 9.86 -13.09
CA ARG A 60 3.41 9.85 -14.45
C ARG A 60 2.34 9.97 -15.51
N SER A 61 1.28 9.15 -15.45
CA SER A 61 0.20 9.18 -16.44
C SER A 61 -0.50 10.53 -16.50
N SER A 62 -0.71 11.18 -15.35
CA SER A 62 -1.31 12.52 -15.27
C SER A 62 -0.37 13.62 -15.76
N ALA A 63 0.95 13.47 -15.63
CA ALA A 63 1.92 14.38 -16.22
C ALA A 63 1.94 14.29 -17.76
N TYR A 64 1.98 13.07 -18.33
CA TYR A 64 2.02 12.88 -19.79
C TYR A 64 0.73 13.33 -20.51
N LYS A 65 -0.42 13.35 -19.84
CA LYS A 65 -1.72 13.70 -20.46
C LYS A 65 -1.87 15.18 -20.83
N LYS A 66 -0.94 16.06 -20.42
CA LYS A 66 -1.05 17.52 -20.60
C LYS A 66 -0.47 18.06 -21.91
N VAL A 67 0.15 17.21 -22.74
CA VAL A 67 0.69 17.64 -24.03
C VAL A 67 -0.24 17.17 -25.15
N ASP A 68 -1.24 17.99 -25.45
CA ASP A 68 -2.02 17.88 -26.68
C ASP A 68 -1.25 18.57 -27.80
N TYR A 69 -0.61 17.76 -28.65
CA TYR A 69 0.15 18.25 -29.81
C TYR A 69 -0.76 18.63 -31.00
N GLY A 70 -2.09 18.44 -30.89
CA GLY A 70 -3.04 18.61 -32.00
C GLY A 70 -3.18 20.03 -32.55
N ASN A 71 -2.79 21.06 -31.78
CA ASN A 71 -2.84 22.47 -32.20
C ASN A 71 -1.46 23.11 -32.38
N LEU A 72 -0.37 22.32 -32.40
CA LEU A 72 0.95 22.87 -32.68
C LEU A 72 1.08 23.13 -34.19
N LYS A 73 0.97 24.41 -34.58
CA LYS A 73 1.53 24.86 -35.85
C LYS A 73 3.04 24.64 -35.77
N ILE A 74 3.54 23.61 -36.44
CA ILE A 74 4.96 23.48 -36.73
C ILE A 74 5.32 24.75 -37.51
N VAL A 75 6.07 25.66 -36.91
CA VAL A 75 6.60 26.81 -37.64
C VAL A 75 7.65 26.24 -38.58
N SER A 76 7.23 25.91 -39.80
CA SER A 76 8.10 25.38 -40.85
C SER A 76 8.89 26.48 -41.58
N ASP A 77 8.90 27.71 -41.08
CA ASP A 77 9.63 28.82 -41.70
C ASP A 77 10.71 29.37 -40.76
N ILE A 78 11.80 28.61 -40.64
CA ILE A 78 13.14 29.24 -40.64
C ILE A 78 13.60 29.19 -42.10
N LYS A 79 12.92 29.93 -42.97
CA LYS A 79 13.53 30.40 -44.20
C LYS A 79 14.45 31.54 -43.81
N THR A 80 15.75 31.32 -44.01
CA THR A 80 16.72 32.36 -44.39
C THR A 80 16.50 33.71 -43.71
N VAL A 81 17.02 33.86 -42.48
CA VAL A 81 17.55 35.14 -42.06
C VAL A 81 18.78 35.37 -42.96
N GLU A 82 18.75 36.49 -43.69
CA GLU A 82 19.81 37.01 -44.56
C GLU A 82 21.23 36.80 -44.03
#